data_AF-A0AA42CGB1-F1
#
_entry.id   AF-A0AA42CGB1-F1
#
_cell.length_a   1.000
_cell.length_b   1.000
_cell.length_c   1.000
_cell.angle_alpha   90.00
_cell.angle_beta   90.00
_cell.angle_gamma   90.00
#
_symmetry.space_group_name_H-M   'P 1'
#
loop_
_entity.id
_entity.type
_entity.pdbx_description
1 polymer ?
#
loop_
_entity_poly.entity_id
_entity_poly.type
_entity_poly.pdbx_seq_one_letter_code
_entity_poly.pdbx_strand_id
1 'polypeptide(L)'
;MAEQAVAPTRQPVVLVSGLSGAGKASVLRALEDIGFEAVDNPPLDFIEDLVCGADGGVRRIAVGVDARSRGFDAEAVLATLARLRLNPMLRPELIFAWADEAVLLRRFTETRRRHPLAPQGRVSDGIAAEQQLTAPLHGAADLVIDTSDLPLASLRQLIERKYGPDAPDDPQVGLSVSLVSFAFPAGLPREADIVLDARFLRNPHYDPLLRPRTGYDVEVAAYVEADPDFPAFFARVTGLLDLVLPRFVQEGKKYATIAVGCTGGRHRSVMIVERLASHLSESGWRVSSTHRELARDGSLARAAYRRATGSGATGTGDRPGQAQEA
;
A
#
# COMPACT_ATOMS: atom_id res chain seq x y z
N MET A 1 -20.54 6.98 40.33
CA MET A 1 -20.25 6.08 39.20
C MET A 1 -20.26 6.96 37.96
N ALA A 2 -19.08 7.29 37.45
CA ALA A 2 -18.95 8.18 36.29
C ALA A 2 -19.09 7.35 35.02
N GLU A 3 -20.14 7.65 34.27
CA GLU A 3 -20.43 7.09 32.95
C GLU A 3 -19.27 7.48 32.01
N GLN A 4 -18.49 6.49 31.57
CA GLN A 4 -17.46 6.70 30.56
C GLN A 4 -18.16 7.06 29.25
N ALA A 5 -18.13 8.34 28.90
CA ALA A 5 -18.56 8.80 27.58
C ALA A 5 -17.71 8.12 26.51
N VAL A 6 -18.29 7.15 25.82
CA VAL A 6 -17.72 6.56 24.60
C VAL A 6 -17.58 7.70 23.59
N ALA A 7 -16.35 8.02 23.19
CA ALA A 7 -16.11 9.03 22.17
C ALA A 7 -16.88 8.67 20.90
N PRO A 8 -17.56 9.61 20.23
CA PRO A 8 -18.34 9.31 19.05
C PRO A 8 -17.44 8.74 17.95
N THR A 9 -17.79 7.57 17.42
CA THR A 9 -17.10 6.94 16.30
C THR A 9 -17.20 7.86 15.10
N ARG A 10 -16.07 8.47 14.69
CA ARG A 10 -16.06 9.43 13.58
C ARG A 10 -16.37 8.69 12.28
N GLN A 11 -17.23 9.29 11.47
CA GLN A 11 -17.63 8.76 10.18
C GLN A 11 -16.44 8.74 9.21
N PRO A 12 -15.99 7.56 8.73
CA PRO A 12 -14.91 7.49 7.75
C PRO A 12 -15.38 8.00 6.39
N VAL A 13 -14.63 8.96 5.84
CA VAL A 13 -14.90 9.56 4.52
C VAL A 13 -13.62 9.45 3.71
N VAL A 14 -13.69 8.87 2.52
CA VAL A 14 -12.51 8.69 1.66
C VAL A 14 -12.76 9.38 0.32
N LEU A 15 -12.01 10.43 0.04
CA LEU A 15 -11.96 11.04 -1.29
C LEU A 15 -10.91 10.28 -2.11
N VAL A 16 -11.30 9.73 -3.25
CA VAL A 16 -10.40 9.02 -4.16
C VAL A 16 -10.22 9.87 -5.41
N SER A 17 -9.01 10.40 -5.58
CA SER A 17 -8.58 11.08 -6.80
C SER A 17 -7.41 10.36 -7.45
N GLY A 18 -6.87 10.90 -8.54
CA GLY A 18 -5.78 10.29 -9.28
C GLY A 18 -5.87 10.49 -10.78
N LEU A 19 -4.83 10.02 -11.48
CA LEU A 19 -4.76 10.10 -12.94
C LEU A 19 -5.78 9.16 -13.59
N SER A 20 -6.23 9.52 -14.78
CA SER A 20 -7.11 8.69 -15.60
C SER A 20 -6.36 7.43 -16.03
N GLY A 21 -6.93 6.25 -15.75
CA GLY A 21 -6.25 4.97 -15.95
C GLY A 21 -5.34 4.51 -14.79
N ALA A 22 -5.17 5.31 -13.74
CA ALA A 22 -4.39 4.92 -12.55
C ALA A 22 -5.14 3.98 -11.58
N GLY A 23 -6.36 3.53 -11.90
CA GLY A 23 -7.07 2.54 -11.10
C GLY A 23 -8.00 3.11 -10.01
N LYS A 24 -8.41 4.38 -10.09
CA LYS A 24 -9.44 4.97 -9.18
C LYS A 24 -10.69 4.10 -9.04
N ALA A 25 -11.25 3.62 -10.15
CA ALA A 25 -12.42 2.74 -10.14
C ALA A 25 -12.17 1.41 -9.41
N SER A 26 -10.94 0.90 -9.47
CA SER A 26 -10.53 -0.30 -8.72
C SER A 26 -10.40 -0.02 -7.23
N VAL A 27 -9.90 1.16 -6.84
CA VAL A 27 -9.86 1.61 -5.45
C VAL A 27 -11.28 1.76 -4.88
N LEU A 28 -12.18 2.44 -5.60
CA LEU A 28 -13.58 2.62 -5.19
C LEU A 28 -14.29 1.28 -5.01
N ARG A 29 -14.13 0.34 -5.96
CA ARG A 29 -14.68 -1.01 -5.83
C ARG A 29 -14.13 -1.75 -4.61
N ALA A 30 -12.82 -1.66 -4.35
CA ALA A 30 -12.22 -2.29 -3.19
C ALA A 30 -12.73 -1.68 -1.86
N LEU A 31 -13.05 -0.38 -1.85
CA LEU A 31 -13.71 0.29 -0.71
C LEU A 31 -15.18 -0.16 -0.56
N GLU A 32 -15.89 -0.31 -1.67
CA GLU A 32 -17.28 -0.81 -1.70
C GLU A 32 -17.36 -2.24 -1.13
N ASP A 33 -16.42 -3.11 -1.52
CA ASP A 33 -16.32 -4.49 -1.06
C ASP A 33 -16.14 -4.62 0.48
N ILE A 34 -15.62 -3.59 1.14
CA ILE A 34 -15.42 -3.55 2.61
C ILE A 34 -16.46 -2.68 3.33
N GLY A 35 -17.53 -2.29 2.63
CA GLY A 35 -18.70 -1.65 3.21
C GLY A 35 -18.71 -0.12 3.15
N PHE A 36 -17.94 0.51 2.24
CA PHE A 36 -18.13 1.93 1.92
C PHE A 36 -19.26 2.11 0.90
N GLU A 37 -20.08 3.14 1.09
CA GLU A 37 -20.96 3.67 0.06
C GLU A 37 -20.13 4.46 -0.95
N ALA A 38 -19.86 3.87 -2.12
CA ALA A 38 -19.01 4.46 -3.15
C ALA A 38 -19.82 5.30 -4.16
N VAL A 39 -19.49 6.58 -4.30
CA VAL A 39 -20.10 7.51 -5.27
C VAL A 39 -19.02 7.97 -6.26
N ASP A 40 -19.18 7.63 -7.55
CA ASP A 40 -18.23 8.03 -8.59
C ASP A 40 -18.66 9.33 -9.27
N ASN A 41 -17.73 10.29 -9.31
CA ASN A 41 -17.84 11.52 -10.09
C ASN A 41 -19.06 12.42 -9.78
N PRO A 42 -19.44 12.67 -8.51
CA PRO A 42 -20.48 13.66 -8.21
C PRO A 42 -19.97 15.09 -8.52
N PRO A 43 -20.88 16.06 -8.74
CA PRO A 43 -20.50 17.47 -8.73
C PRO A 43 -19.85 17.86 -7.39
N LEU A 44 -18.81 18.70 -7.43
CA LEU A 44 -18.03 19.04 -6.23
C LEU A 44 -18.88 19.65 -5.09
N ASP A 45 -19.84 20.49 -5.45
CA ASP A 45 -20.72 21.17 -4.50
C ASP A 45 -21.63 20.20 -3.72
N PHE A 46 -21.85 18.99 -4.25
CA PHE A 46 -22.70 17.97 -3.63
C PHE A 46 -21.95 17.04 -2.67
N ILE A 47 -20.61 17.11 -2.61
CA ILE A 47 -19.81 16.21 -1.77
C ILE A 47 -20.13 16.42 -0.29
N GLU A 48 -20.30 17.67 0.14
CA GLU A 48 -20.62 17.98 1.53
C GLU A 48 -22.00 17.45 1.92
N ASP A 49 -23.00 17.61 1.05
CA ASP A 49 -24.36 17.11 1.27
C ASP A 49 -24.42 15.58 1.32
N LEU A 50 -23.67 14.91 0.43
CA LEU A 50 -23.54 13.44 0.42
C LEU A 50 -22.96 12.93 1.74
N VAL A 51 -21.92 13.60 2.23
CA VAL A 51 -21.22 13.21 3.46
C VAL A 51 -22.03 13.54 4.71
N CYS A 52 -22.75 14.66 4.73
CA CYS A 52 -23.52 15.15 5.88
C CYS A 52 -24.98 14.68 5.92
N GLY A 53 -25.43 13.87 4.93
CA GLY A 53 -26.82 13.44 4.77
C GLY A 53 -27.43 12.73 6.00
N ALA A 54 -28.72 13.01 6.22
CA ALA A 54 -29.46 13.10 7.49
C ALA A 54 -29.85 11.80 8.26
N ASP A 55 -29.33 10.63 7.91
CA ASP A 55 -29.72 9.39 8.60
C ASP A 55 -28.72 9.04 9.71
N GLY A 56 -29.20 8.94 10.95
CA GLY A 56 -28.43 8.81 12.20
C GLY A 56 -27.62 7.52 12.40
N GLY A 57 -27.02 6.98 11.34
CA GLY A 57 -26.06 5.88 11.36
C GLY A 57 -24.68 6.31 10.86
N VAL A 58 -23.62 5.70 11.41
CA VAL A 58 -22.24 5.91 10.95
C VAL A 58 -22.08 5.28 9.55
N ARG A 59 -22.14 6.09 8.48
CA ARG A 59 -21.96 5.63 7.09
C ARG A 59 -20.52 5.82 6.62
N ARG A 60 -19.84 4.74 6.23
CA ARG A 60 -18.54 4.82 5.56
C ARG A 60 -18.78 5.26 4.12
N ILE A 61 -18.24 6.41 3.69
CA ILE A 61 -18.51 6.96 2.34
C ILE A 61 -17.20 7.11 1.57
N ALA A 62 -17.18 6.67 0.32
CA ALA A 62 -16.06 6.84 -0.60
C ALA A 62 -16.52 7.66 -1.81
N VAL A 63 -15.82 8.75 -2.13
CA VAL A 63 -16.19 9.63 -3.24
C VAL A 63 -15.07 9.70 -4.27
N GLY A 64 -15.34 9.27 -5.49
CA GLY A 64 -14.45 9.39 -6.63
C GLY A 64 -14.48 10.80 -7.22
N VAL A 65 -13.34 11.48 -7.26
CA VAL A 65 -13.22 12.82 -7.84
C VAL A 65 -12.11 12.83 -8.89
N ASP A 66 -12.44 13.19 -10.13
CA ASP A 66 -11.47 13.25 -11.23
C ASP A 66 -11.71 14.42 -12.18
N ALA A 67 -10.86 14.57 -13.19
CA ALA A 67 -10.92 15.67 -14.14
C ALA A 67 -12.24 15.76 -14.94
N ARG A 68 -13.12 14.75 -14.86
CA ARG A 68 -14.47 14.76 -15.45
C ARG A 68 -15.54 15.27 -14.49
N SER A 69 -15.21 15.47 -13.21
CA SER A 69 -16.15 15.97 -12.22
C SER A 69 -16.55 17.39 -12.58
N ARG A 70 -17.85 17.69 -12.51
CA ARG A 70 -18.33 19.02 -12.87
C ARG A 70 -17.80 20.04 -11.85
N GLY A 71 -17.14 21.08 -12.35
CA GLY A 71 -16.49 22.10 -11.51
C GLY A 71 -15.12 21.69 -10.99
N PHE A 72 -14.53 20.61 -11.52
CA PHE A 72 -13.23 20.10 -11.04
C PHE A 72 -12.12 21.14 -11.15
N ASP A 73 -11.55 21.44 -9.99
CA ASP A 73 -10.30 22.15 -9.80
C ASP A 73 -9.61 21.54 -8.57
N ALA A 74 -8.30 21.31 -8.65
CA ALA A 74 -7.54 20.69 -7.57
C ALA A 74 -7.64 21.51 -6.28
N GLU A 75 -7.57 22.85 -6.38
CA GLU A 75 -7.68 23.74 -5.21
C GLU A 75 -9.10 23.70 -4.62
N ALA A 76 -10.14 23.63 -5.46
CA ALA A 76 -11.52 23.48 -4.99
C ALA A 76 -11.73 22.16 -4.23
N VAL A 77 -11.17 21.06 -4.71
CA VAL A 77 -11.20 19.76 -4.02
C VAL A 77 -10.48 19.83 -2.67
N LEU A 78 -9.31 20.47 -2.62
CA LEU A 78 -8.57 20.67 -1.37
C LEU A 78 -9.34 21.56 -0.39
N ALA A 79 -10.01 22.61 -0.88
CA ALA A 79 -10.87 23.46 -0.05
C ALA A 79 -12.05 22.67 0.53
N THR A 80 -12.69 21.82 -0.27
CA THR A 80 -13.75 20.92 0.22
C THR A 80 -13.22 19.94 1.26
N LEU A 81 -12.07 19.31 1.01
CA LEU A 81 -11.41 18.43 1.99
C LEU A 81 -11.10 19.17 3.30
N ALA A 82 -10.60 20.40 3.21
CA ALA A 82 -10.33 21.23 4.38
C ALA A 82 -11.61 21.53 5.16
N ARG A 83 -12.72 21.86 4.50
CA ARG A 83 -14.03 22.07 5.15
C ARG A 83 -14.55 20.80 5.83
N LEU A 84 -14.45 19.65 5.17
CA LEU A 84 -14.82 18.35 5.77
C LEU A 84 -13.98 18.05 7.01
N ARG A 85 -12.68 18.40 7.01
CA ARG A 85 -11.77 18.22 8.15
C ARG A 85 -12.12 19.10 9.35
N LEU A 86 -12.89 20.19 9.17
CA LEU A 86 -13.37 21.03 10.27
C LEU A 86 -14.50 20.36 11.07
N ASN A 87 -15.21 19.40 10.48
CA ASN A 87 -16.29 18.69 11.18
C ASN A 87 -15.72 17.60 12.09
N PRO A 88 -15.88 17.69 13.43
CA PRO A 88 -15.32 16.73 14.37
C PRO A 88 -15.95 15.34 14.28
N MET A 89 -17.12 15.21 13.65
CA MET A 89 -17.82 13.94 13.43
C MET A 89 -17.27 13.18 12.22
N LEU A 90 -16.49 13.83 11.36
CA LEU A 90 -15.96 13.22 10.14
C LEU A 90 -14.48 12.86 10.30
N ARG A 91 -14.06 11.82 9.59
CA ARG A 91 -12.66 11.43 9.40
C ARG A 91 -12.37 11.36 7.89
N PRO A 92 -12.20 12.53 7.23
CA PRO A 92 -11.94 12.59 5.81
C PRO A 92 -10.46 12.32 5.49
N GLU A 93 -10.22 11.47 4.50
CA GLU A 93 -8.90 11.15 3.95
C GLU A 93 -8.90 11.28 2.42
N LEU A 94 -7.76 11.70 1.85
CA LEU A 94 -7.53 11.79 0.41
C LEU A 94 -6.58 10.67 -0.05
N ILE A 95 -7.10 9.76 -0.88
CA ILE A 95 -6.31 8.78 -1.62
C ILE A 95 -6.06 9.31 -3.03
N PHE A 96 -4.80 9.25 -3.47
CA PHE A 96 -4.41 9.59 -4.82
C PHE A 96 -3.85 8.38 -5.56
N ALA A 97 -4.58 7.89 -6.57
CA ALA A 97 -4.14 6.81 -7.43
C ALA A 97 -3.20 7.34 -8.51
N TRP A 98 -1.99 6.79 -8.58
CA TRP A 98 -0.95 7.21 -9.51
C TRP A 98 -0.43 6.03 -10.34
N ALA A 99 0.08 6.30 -11.54
CA ALA A 99 0.84 5.33 -12.33
C ALA A 99 1.79 6.06 -13.31
N ASP A 100 2.88 5.39 -13.69
CA ASP A 100 3.83 5.87 -14.69
C ASP A 100 3.13 6.12 -16.03
N GLU A 101 3.58 7.15 -16.75
CA GLU A 101 3.02 7.53 -18.05
C GLU A 101 3.00 6.36 -19.03
N ALA A 102 4.09 5.58 -19.10
CA ALA A 102 4.17 4.41 -19.97
C ALA A 102 3.09 3.36 -19.64
N VAL A 103 2.78 3.16 -18.35
CA VAL A 103 1.72 2.24 -17.90
C VAL A 103 0.34 2.80 -18.23
N LEU A 104 0.12 4.10 -18.01
CA LEU A 104 -1.13 4.77 -18.35
C LEU A 104 -1.41 4.69 -19.86
N LEU A 105 -0.43 5.01 -20.70
CA LEU A 105 -0.52 4.90 -22.16
C LEU A 105 -0.90 3.48 -22.62
N ARG A 106 -0.27 2.47 -22.01
CA ARG A 106 -0.60 1.07 -22.27
C ARG A 106 -2.05 0.76 -21.88
N ARG A 107 -2.50 1.14 -20.68
CA ARG A 107 -3.89 0.93 -20.22
C ARG A 107 -4.93 1.63 -21.10
N PHE A 108 -4.64 2.83 -21.58
CA PHE A 108 -5.52 3.54 -22.54
C PHE A 108 -5.58 2.84 -23.90
N THR A 109 -4.46 2.28 -24.35
CA THR A 109 -4.40 1.50 -25.59
C THR A 109 -5.19 0.20 -25.48
N GLU A 110 -5.07 -0.51 -24.35
CA GLU A 110 -5.81 -1.74 -24.05
C GLU A 110 -7.32 -1.49 -23.97
N THR A 111 -7.74 -0.41 -23.29
CA THR A 111 -9.16 -0.06 -23.15
C THR A 111 -9.74 0.68 -24.35
N ARG A 112 -8.89 1.16 -25.27
CA ARG A 112 -9.23 2.01 -26.43
C ARG A 112 -10.09 3.24 -26.08
N ARG A 113 -9.98 3.72 -24.84
CA ARG A 113 -10.71 4.90 -24.36
C ARG A 113 -9.98 6.17 -24.76
N ARG A 114 -10.73 7.25 -25.00
CA ARG A 114 -10.15 8.59 -25.20
C ARG A 114 -9.80 9.21 -23.86
N HIS A 115 -8.79 10.08 -23.86
CA HIS A 115 -8.42 10.81 -22.65
C HIS A 115 -9.42 11.96 -22.40
N PRO A 116 -9.94 12.14 -21.17
CA PRO A 116 -10.91 13.20 -20.87
C PRO A 116 -10.44 14.62 -21.21
N LEU A 117 -9.18 14.92 -20.89
CA LEU A 117 -8.56 16.23 -21.18
C LEU A 117 -7.98 16.35 -22.61
N ALA A 118 -8.01 15.28 -23.41
CA ALA A 118 -7.57 15.30 -24.80
C ALA A 118 -8.51 14.47 -25.69
N PRO A 119 -9.80 14.88 -25.83
CA PRO A 119 -10.82 14.08 -26.52
C PRO A 119 -10.59 13.94 -28.04
N GLN A 120 -9.77 14.82 -28.61
CA GLN A 120 -9.33 14.78 -30.03
C GLN A 120 -7.80 14.80 -30.17
N GLY A 121 -7.06 14.82 -29.06
CA GLY A 121 -5.60 14.93 -29.03
C GLY A 121 -4.91 13.58 -28.77
N ARG A 122 -3.59 13.62 -28.56
CA ARG A 122 -2.83 12.45 -28.16
C ARG A 122 -3.09 12.15 -26.69
N VAL A 123 -3.14 10.87 -26.34
CA VAL A 123 -3.33 10.42 -24.94
C VAL A 123 -2.18 10.93 -24.05
N SER A 124 -0.95 10.98 -24.57
CA SER A 124 0.22 11.53 -23.87
C SER A 124 0.00 12.96 -23.39
N ASP A 125 -0.56 13.81 -24.26
CA ASP A 125 -0.77 15.23 -23.97
C ASP A 125 -1.86 15.39 -22.91
N GLY A 126 -2.88 14.53 -22.97
CA GLY A 126 -3.92 14.43 -21.94
C GLY A 126 -3.37 14.02 -20.58
N ILE A 127 -2.48 13.02 -20.53
CA ILE A 127 -1.84 12.57 -19.29
C ILE A 127 -0.99 13.69 -18.69
N ALA A 128 -0.17 14.36 -19.50
CA ALA A 128 0.69 15.45 -19.04
C ALA A 128 -0.14 16.63 -18.47
N ALA A 129 -1.22 17.02 -19.15
CA ALA A 129 -2.13 18.04 -18.67
C ALA A 129 -2.81 17.65 -17.35
N GLU A 130 -3.24 16.38 -17.23
CA GLU A 130 -3.86 15.88 -16.00
C GLU A 130 -2.88 15.84 -14.82
N GLN A 131 -1.62 15.45 -15.06
CA GLN A 131 -0.57 15.47 -14.04
C GLN A 131 -0.34 16.88 -13.50
N GLN A 132 -0.30 17.90 -14.38
CA GLN A 132 -0.16 19.29 -13.94
C GLN A 132 -1.38 19.75 -13.14
N LEU A 133 -2.59 19.46 -13.64
CA LEU A 133 -3.84 19.84 -12.99
C LEU A 133 -3.98 19.20 -11.61
N THR A 134 -3.58 17.94 -11.46
CA THR A 134 -3.76 17.15 -10.21
C THR A 134 -2.55 17.16 -9.29
N ALA A 135 -1.47 17.86 -9.63
CA ALA A 135 -0.27 17.96 -8.81
C ALA A 135 -0.52 18.46 -7.37
N PRO A 136 -1.39 19.46 -7.12
CA PRO A 136 -1.72 19.87 -5.75
C PRO A 136 -2.39 18.75 -4.94
N LEU A 137 -3.30 17.99 -5.57
CA LEU A 137 -3.95 16.84 -4.93
C LEU A 137 -2.97 15.72 -4.62
N HIS A 138 -2.04 15.44 -5.53
CA HIS A 138 -0.98 14.47 -5.28
C HIS A 138 -0.10 14.88 -4.09
N GLY A 139 0.27 16.16 -3.99
CA GLY A 139 1.11 16.67 -2.90
C GLY A 139 0.42 16.71 -1.53
N ALA A 140 -0.90 16.89 -1.51
CA ALA A 140 -1.70 16.96 -0.28
C ALA A 140 -2.41 15.63 0.08
N ALA A 141 -2.21 14.57 -0.71
CA ALA A 141 -2.80 13.27 -0.48
C ALA A 141 -2.33 12.67 0.84
N ASP A 142 -3.28 12.12 1.61
CA ASP A 142 -2.95 11.35 2.81
C ASP A 142 -2.30 10.02 2.42
N LEU A 143 -2.73 9.44 1.28
CA LEU A 143 -2.18 8.21 0.73
C LEU A 143 -2.03 8.29 -0.79
N VAL A 144 -0.80 8.19 -1.29
CA VAL A 144 -0.53 7.96 -2.71
C VAL A 144 -0.37 6.47 -2.96
N ILE A 145 -1.10 5.94 -3.94
CA ILE A 145 -1.02 4.53 -4.36
C ILE A 145 -0.44 4.47 -5.76
N ASP A 146 0.81 3.99 -5.88
CA ASP A 146 1.42 3.68 -7.16
C ASP A 146 0.90 2.33 -7.69
N THR A 147 0.04 2.41 -8.70
CA THR A 147 -0.56 1.24 -9.35
C THR A 147 0.23 0.74 -10.56
N SER A 148 1.38 1.35 -10.90
CA SER A 148 2.15 1.03 -12.12
C SER A 148 2.40 -0.46 -12.27
N ASP A 149 2.75 -1.09 -11.15
CA ASP A 149 3.14 -2.48 -11.06
C ASP A 149 2.37 -3.25 -9.97
N LEU A 150 1.24 -2.70 -9.52
CA LEU A 150 0.45 -3.29 -8.45
C LEU A 150 -0.69 -4.14 -9.05
N PRO A 151 -0.67 -5.48 -8.87
CA PRO A 151 -1.78 -6.32 -9.31
C PRO A 151 -3.07 -5.97 -8.59
N LEU A 152 -4.22 -6.17 -9.25
CA LEU A 152 -5.54 -5.81 -8.69
C LEU A 152 -5.83 -6.49 -7.35
N ALA A 153 -5.42 -7.76 -7.19
CA ALA A 153 -5.56 -8.49 -5.94
C ALA A 153 -4.73 -7.84 -4.81
N SER A 154 -3.52 -7.37 -5.11
CA SER A 154 -2.67 -6.67 -4.14
C SER A 154 -3.21 -5.29 -3.80
N LEU A 155 -3.79 -4.57 -4.78
CA LEU A 155 -4.49 -3.31 -4.52
C LEU A 155 -5.68 -3.53 -3.57
N ARG A 156 -6.50 -4.55 -3.82
CA ARG A 156 -7.62 -4.91 -2.96
C ARG A 156 -7.16 -5.23 -1.54
N GLN A 157 -6.12 -6.06 -1.39
CA GLN A 157 -5.53 -6.37 -0.08
C GLN A 157 -4.99 -5.13 0.64
N LEU A 158 -4.38 -4.18 -0.09
CA LEU A 158 -3.89 -2.93 0.47
C LEU A 158 -5.05 -2.09 1.02
N ILE A 159 -6.16 -1.99 0.28
CA ILE A 159 -7.36 -1.26 0.70
C ILE A 159 -8.05 -1.95 1.88
N GLU A 160 -8.26 -3.27 1.80
CA GLU A 160 -8.85 -4.09 2.88
C GLU A 160 -8.06 -3.95 4.18
N ARG A 161 -6.72 -3.99 4.12
CA ARG A 161 -5.87 -3.82 5.31
C ARG A 161 -5.93 -2.41 5.90
N LYS A 162 -6.08 -1.38 5.06
CA LYS A 162 -6.05 0.02 5.49
C LYS A 162 -7.42 0.52 5.98
N TYR A 163 -8.50 0.03 5.38
CA TYR A 163 -9.85 0.57 5.52
C TYR A 163 -10.91 -0.46 5.94
N GLY A 164 -10.53 -1.74 6.12
CA GLY A 164 -11.46 -2.82 6.43
C GLY A 164 -12.16 -2.69 7.78
N PRO A 165 -13.20 -3.49 8.05
CA PRO A 165 -13.99 -3.43 9.29
C PRO A 165 -13.18 -3.81 10.54
N ASP A 166 -12.16 -4.66 10.39
CA ASP A 166 -11.20 -4.99 11.45
C ASP A 166 -10.04 -3.98 11.53
N ALA A 167 -10.05 -2.92 10.71
CA ALA A 167 -9.12 -1.81 10.90
C ALA A 167 -9.44 -1.20 12.28
N PRO A 168 -8.49 -1.17 13.22
CA PRO A 168 -8.77 -0.66 14.54
C PRO A 168 -9.25 0.79 14.45
N ASP A 169 -10.48 1.04 14.91
CA ASP A 169 -11.10 2.37 15.04
C ASP A 169 -10.42 3.24 16.12
N ASP A 170 -9.29 2.77 16.69
CA ASP A 170 -8.60 3.43 17.79
C ASP A 170 -7.98 4.77 17.35
N PRO A 171 -8.48 5.91 17.86
CA PRO A 171 -7.91 7.23 17.62
C PRO A 171 -6.47 7.38 18.13
N GLN A 172 -5.99 6.49 19.01
CA GLN A 172 -4.64 6.54 19.55
C GLN A 172 -3.56 5.97 18.63
N VAL A 173 -3.89 5.11 17.66
CA VAL A 173 -2.89 4.57 16.72
C VAL A 173 -2.84 5.45 15.47
N GLY A 174 -2.38 6.69 15.61
CA GLY A 174 -2.50 7.74 14.58
C GLY A 174 -1.80 7.48 13.23
N LEU A 175 -0.97 6.45 13.12
CA LEU A 175 -0.12 6.16 11.94
C LEU A 175 -0.17 4.67 11.57
N SER A 176 -0.44 4.39 10.31
CA SER A 176 -0.33 3.05 9.70
C SER A 176 0.96 2.94 8.90
N VAL A 177 1.79 1.95 9.23
CA VAL A 177 3.11 1.74 8.63
C VAL A 177 3.04 0.69 7.51
N SER A 178 3.35 1.10 6.29
CA SER A 178 3.47 0.22 5.13
C SER A 178 4.93 -0.16 4.92
N LEU A 179 5.25 -1.45 4.97
CA LEU A 179 6.58 -1.96 4.65
C LEU A 179 6.57 -2.54 3.23
N VAL A 180 7.48 -2.07 2.38
CA VAL A 180 7.53 -2.47 0.97
C VAL A 180 8.90 -3.03 0.63
N SER A 181 8.98 -4.26 0.15
CA SER A 181 10.23 -4.75 -0.46
C SER A 181 10.23 -4.49 -1.96
N PHE A 182 11.35 -4.00 -2.49
CA PHE A 182 11.50 -3.72 -3.93
C PHE A 182 12.87 -4.13 -4.48
N ALA A 183 12.98 -4.15 -5.81
CA ALA A 183 14.23 -4.29 -6.55
C ALA A 183 14.73 -2.94 -7.07
N PHE A 184 15.98 -2.55 -6.78
CA PHE A 184 16.54 -1.28 -7.27
C PHE A 184 16.45 -1.09 -8.81
N PRO A 185 16.72 -2.13 -9.64
CA PRO A 185 16.55 -2.00 -11.09
C PRO A 185 15.10 -1.75 -11.54
N ALA A 186 14.11 -2.08 -10.71
CA ALA A 186 12.69 -1.83 -10.98
C ALA A 186 12.23 -0.44 -10.51
N GLY A 187 13.13 0.38 -9.94
CA GLY A 187 12.82 1.71 -9.42
C GLY A 187 12.29 1.70 -7.99
N LEU A 188 12.46 2.85 -7.32
CA LEU A 188 12.00 3.04 -5.94
C LEU A 188 10.47 3.15 -5.91
N PRO A 189 9.78 2.64 -4.86
CA PRO A 189 8.38 2.95 -4.62
C PRO A 189 8.24 4.46 -4.41
N ARG A 190 7.35 5.11 -5.16
CA ARG A 190 7.22 6.57 -5.15
C ARG A 190 6.56 7.09 -3.88
N GLU A 191 5.77 6.25 -3.25
CA GLU A 191 5.12 6.47 -1.97
C GLU A 191 6.06 6.29 -0.77
N ALA A 192 7.33 5.93 -0.97
CA ALA A 192 8.27 5.66 0.12
C ALA A 192 8.70 6.94 0.85
N ASP A 193 8.41 7.00 2.16
CA ASP A 193 8.91 8.02 3.07
C ASP A 193 10.35 7.74 3.51
N ILE A 194 10.69 6.46 3.68
CA ILE A 194 12.03 5.99 4.08
C ILE A 194 12.46 4.89 3.13
N VAL A 195 13.69 4.96 2.63
CA VAL A 195 14.26 3.93 1.73
C VAL A 195 15.55 3.39 2.33
N LEU A 196 15.61 2.07 2.52
CA LEU A 196 16.73 1.35 3.09
C LEU A 196 17.39 0.45 2.04
N ASP A 197 18.69 0.57 1.87
CA ASP A 197 19.46 -0.28 0.95
C ASP A 197 20.03 -1.50 1.68
N ALA A 198 19.61 -2.70 1.27
CA ALA A 198 20.07 -3.98 1.83
C ALA A 198 21.08 -4.71 0.91
N ARG A 199 21.61 -4.06 -0.14
CA ARG A 199 22.50 -4.71 -1.13
C ARG A 199 23.87 -5.10 -0.59
N PHE A 200 24.30 -4.49 0.52
CA PHE A 200 25.61 -4.78 1.14
C PHE A 200 25.62 -6.09 1.92
N LEU A 201 24.47 -6.56 2.41
CA LEU A 201 24.36 -7.83 3.14
C LEU A 201 24.62 -9.03 2.23
N ARG A 202 25.13 -10.11 2.85
CA ARG A 202 25.32 -11.45 2.25
C ARG A 202 24.22 -11.79 1.27
N ASN A 203 24.61 -12.07 0.02
CA ASN A 203 23.69 -12.23 -1.09
C ASN A 203 23.35 -13.72 -1.31
N PRO A 204 22.11 -14.18 -1.00
CA PRO A 204 21.73 -15.59 -1.14
C PRO A 204 21.71 -16.07 -2.59
N HIS A 205 21.77 -15.15 -3.56
CA HIS A 205 21.76 -15.49 -4.99
C HIS A 205 22.98 -16.33 -5.43
N TYR A 206 24.11 -16.23 -4.73
CA TYR A 206 25.32 -17.00 -5.06
C TYR A 206 25.28 -18.44 -4.54
N ASP A 207 24.36 -18.75 -3.63
CA ASP A 207 24.12 -20.12 -3.18
C ASP A 207 23.05 -20.78 -4.08
N PRO A 208 23.39 -21.84 -4.85
CA PRO A 208 22.45 -22.51 -5.72
C PRO A 208 21.19 -23.06 -5.02
N LEU A 209 21.28 -23.41 -3.73
CA LEU A 209 20.17 -23.95 -2.94
C LEU A 209 19.22 -22.85 -2.45
N LEU A 210 19.73 -21.63 -2.25
CA LEU A 210 18.94 -20.49 -1.79
C LEU A 210 18.43 -19.63 -2.93
N ARG A 211 19.11 -19.61 -4.08
CA ARG A 211 18.72 -18.86 -5.28
C ARG A 211 17.25 -19.06 -5.71
N PRO A 212 16.65 -20.27 -5.68
CA PRO A 212 15.25 -20.46 -6.05
C PRO A 212 14.25 -20.12 -4.93
N ARG A 213 14.71 -19.78 -3.72
CA ARG A 213 13.88 -19.47 -2.55
C ARG A 213 13.53 -17.98 -2.48
N THR A 214 12.89 -17.57 -1.40
CA THR A 214 12.46 -16.19 -1.14
C THR A 214 12.83 -15.79 0.29
N GLY A 215 12.77 -14.50 0.60
CA GLY A 215 13.01 -14.00 1.96
C GLY A 215 12.01 -14.48 3.02
N TYR A 216 10.96 -15.22 2.63
CA TYR A 216 10.08 -15.92 3.56
C TYR A 216 10.66 -17.22 4.09
N ASP A 217 11.58 -17.84 3.35
CA ASP A 217 12.12 -19.15 3.68
C ASP A 217 13.19 -18.99 4.78
N VAL A 218 13.08 -19.77 5.85
CA VAL A 218 13.91 -19.65 7.06
C VAL A 218 15.41 -19.79 6.76
N GLU A 219 15.78 -20.58 5.76
CA GLU A 219 17.16 -20.78 5.34
C GLU A 219 17.74 -19.54 4.65
N VAL A 220 16.90 -18.79 3.92
CA VAL A 220 17.31 -17.50 3.34
C VAL A 220 17.49 -16.47 4.45
N ALA A 221 16.61 -16.46 5.45
CA ALA A 221 16.72 -15.56 6.59
C ALA A 221 17.99 -15.83 7.40
N ALA A 222 18.23 -17.08 7.79
CA ALA A 222 19.42 -17.48 8.53
C ALA A 222 20.72 -17.15 7.76
N TYR A 223 20.74 -17.33 6.44
CA TYR A 223 21.90 -17.00 5.62
C TYR A 223 22.22 -15.50 5.63
N VAL A 224 21.20 -14.64 5.50
CA VAL A 224 21.38 -13.18 5.53
C VAL A 224 21.74 -12.69 6.94
N GLU A 225 21.14 -13.29 7.97
CA GLU A 225 21.40 -12.97 9.39
C GLU A 225 22.80 -13.38 9.85
N ALA A 226 23.41 -14.36 9.20
CA ALA A 226 24.80 -14.74 9.44
C ALA A 226 25.84 -13.72 8.93
N ASP A 227 25.39 -12.64 8.27
CA ASP A 227 26.26 -11.51 7.94
C ASP A 227 26.70 -10.80 9.23
N PRO A 228 28.01 -10.55 9.43
CA PRO A 228 28.51 -9.93 10.65
C PRO A 228 27.94 -8.52 10.91
N ASP A 229 27.55 -7.80 9.86
CA ASP A 229 27.01 -6.45 9.97
C ASP A 229 25.49 -6.43 10.17
N PHE A 230 24.80 -7.57 9.97
CA PHE A 230 23.34 -7.63 10.06
C PHE A 230 22.79 -7.20 11.43
N PRO A 231 23.29 -7.71 12.58
CA PRO A 231 22.72 -7.33 13.88
C PRO A 231 22.85 -5.83 14.16
N ALA A 232 24.01 -5.24 13.84
CA ALA A 232 24.26 -3.82 14.03
C ALA A 232 23.44 -2.94 13.08
N PHE A 233 23.30 -3.36 11.81
CA PHE A 233 22.44 -2.68 10.84
C PHE A 233 20.98 -2.70 11.29
N PHE A 234 20.45 -3.89 11.61
CA PHE A 234 19.05 -4.05 11.98
C PHE A 234 18.70 -3.24 13.23
N ALA A 235 19.56 -3.28 14.26
CA ALA A 235 19.36 -2.49 15.49
C ALA A 235 19.36 -0.97 15.24
N ARG A 236 20.19 -0.47 14.31
CA ARG A 236 20.20 0.95 13.95
C ARG A 236 18.97 1.34 13.13
N VAL A 237 18.51 0.47 12.25
CA VAL A 237 17.27 0.69 11.49
C VAL A 237 16.08 0.73 12.44
N THR A 238 15.92 -0.25 13.32
CA THR A 238 14.80 -0.25 14.27
C THR A 238 14.88 0.94 15.21
N GLY A 239 16.06 1.27 15.75
CA GLY A 239 16.24 2.46 16.59
C GLY A 239 15.91 3.78 15.87
N LEU A 240 16.20 3.90 14.56
CA LEU A 240 15.75 5.03 13.75
C LEU A 240 14.22 5.07 13.64
N LEU A 241 13.58 3.93 13.35
CA LEU A 241 12.13 3.84 13.21
C LEU A 241 11.40 4.16 14.52
N ASP A 242 11.90 3.63 15.64
CA ASP A 242 11.37 3.88 16.98
C ASP A 242 11.44 5.37 17.34
N LEU A 243 12.43 6.10 16.80
CA LEU A 243 12.55 7.57 16.96
C LEU A 243 11.60 8.36 16.05
N VAL A 244 11.52 8.01 14.76
CA VAL A 244 10.82 8.84 13.75
C VAL A 244 9.33 8.59 13.65
N LEU A 245 8.86 7.35 13.87
CA LEU A 245 7.43 7.02 13.74
C LEU A 245 6.56 7.80 14.74
N PRO A 246 6.94 7.97 16.03
CA PRO A 246 6.21 8.86 16.94
C PRO A 246 6.18 10.31 16.48
N ARG A 247 7.24 10.79 15.81
CA ARG A 247 7.28 12.16 15.25
C ARG A 247 6.37 12.31 14.04
N PHE A 248 6.26 11.30 13.19
CA PHE A 248 5.28 11.28 12.09
C PHE A 248 3.85 11.38 12.62
N VAL A 249 3.53 10.69 13.73
CA VAL A 249 2.22 10.85 14.40
C VAL A 249 2.00 12.29 14.86
N GLN A 250 3.00 12.91 15.50
CA GLN A 250 2.92 14.31 15.98
C GLN A 250 2.71 15.32 14.84
N GLU A 251 3.36 15.09 13.71
CA GLU A 251 3.19 15.89 12.48
C GLU A 251 1.84 15.64 11.79
N GLY A 252 1.05 14.70 12.30
CA GLY A 252 -0.28 14.38 11.80
C GLY A 252 -0.31 13.38 10.64
N LYS A 253 0.84 12.79 10.24
CA LYS A 253 0.88 11.76 9.18
C LYS A 253 0.01 10.57 9.58
N LYS A 254 -0.78 10.10 8.61
CA LYS A 254 -1.66 8.92 8.76
C LYS A 254 -1.04 7.66 8.20
N TYR A 255 -0.13 7.82 7.24
CA TYR A 255 0.57 6.73 6.61
C TYR A 255 2.07 7.02 6.57
N ALA A 256 2.87 5.99 6.81
CA ALA A 256 4.31 6.02 6.57
C ALA A 256 4.69 4.77 5.78
N THR A 257 5.35 4.95 4.63
CA THR A 257 5.85 3.84 3.84
C THR A 257 7.36 3.72 3.98
N ILE A 258 7.82 2.57 4.45
CA ILE A 258 9.24 2.24 4.60
C ILE A 258 9.56 1.19 3.55
N ALA A 259 10.37 1.55 2.57
CA ALA A 259 10.78 0.69 1.48
C ALA A 259 12.18 0.10 1.74
N VAL A 260 12.33 -1.22 1.54
CA VAL A 260 13.62 -1.90 1.62
C VAL A 260 13.99 -2.46 0.24
N GLY A 261 15.15 -2.05 -0.26
CA GLY A 261 15.63 -2.40 -1.58
C GLY A 261 16.72 -3.46 -1.56
N CYS A 262 16.66 -4.42 -2.47
CA CYS A 262 17.83 -5.22 -2.85
C CYS A 262 17.94 -5.32 -4.38
N THR A 263 18.91 -6.05 -4.92
CA THR A 263 19.09 -6.10 -6.38
C THR A 263 17.90 -6.75 -7.11
N GLY A 264 17.31 -7.80 -6.55
CA GLY A 264 16.27 -8.60 -7.22
C GLY A 264 14.93 -8.65 -6.50
N GLY A 265 14.73 -7.90 -5.42
CA GLY A 265 13.43 -7.82 -4.72
C GLY A 265 12.92 -9.13 -4.08
N ARG A 266 13.73 -10.20 -4.05
CA ARG A 266 13.28 -11.56 -3.72
C ARG A 266 13.73 -12.11 -2.37
N HIS A 267 14.95 -11.77 -1.95
CA HIS A 267 15.62 -12.41 -0.80
C HIS A 267 15.81 -11.43 0.37
N ARG A 268 16.87 -10.60 0.31
CA ARG A 268 17.30 -9.71 1.39
C ARG A 268 16.22 -8.70 1.77
N SER A 269 15.67 -7.97 0.80
CA SER A 269 14.64 -6.97 1.07
C SER A 269 13.35 -7.57 1.63
N VAL A 270 12.91 -8.71 1.10
CA VAL A 270 11.74 -9.45 1.60
C VAL A 270 11.94 -9.85 3.06
N MET A 271 13.08 -10.47 3.37
CA MET A 271 13.37 -10.91 4.73
C MET A 271 13.41 -9.74 5.71
N ILE A 272 14.11 -8.66 5.37
CA ILE A 272 14.20 -7.49 6.26
C ILE A 272 12.83 -6.85 6.48
N VAL A 273 12.00 -6.77 5.43
CA VAL A 273 10.62 -6.28 5.58
C VAL A 273 9.83 -7.12 6.57
N GLU A 274 9.92 -8.45 6.50
CA GLU A 274 9.20 -9.32 7.45
C GLU A 274 9.75 -9.21 8.87
N ARG A 275 11.07 -9.07 9.04
CA ARG A 275 11.68 -8.81 10.35
C ARG A 275 11.26 -7.46 10.94
N LEU A 276 11.24 -6.40 10.13
CA LEU A 276 10.74 -5.08 10.54
C LEU A 276 9.25 -5.14 10.88
N ALA A 277 8.47 -5.92 10.13
CA ALA A 277 7.05 -6.10 10.40
C ALA A 277 6.81 -6.71 11.79
N SER A 278 7.58 -7.74 12.17
CA SER A 278 7.53 -8.33 13.52
C SER A 278 7.89 -7.30 14.59
N HIS A 279 9.05 -6.64 14.47
CA HIS A 279 9.53 -5.64 15.45
C HIS A 279 8.51 -4.52 15.68
N LEU A 280 8.00 -3.94 14.59
CA LEU A 280 7.07 -2.82 14.68
C LEU A 280 5.70 -3.25 15.21
N SER A 281 5.23 -4.45 14.86
CA SER A 281 3.98 -4.99 15.40
C SER A 281 4.10 -5.27 16.90
N GLU A 282 5.22 -5.83 17.35
CA GLU A 282 5.55 -6.03 18.78
C GLU A 282 5.64 -4.70 19.54
N SER A 283 6.06 -3.63 18.85
CA SER A 283 6.11 -2.26 19.37
C SER A 283 4.76 -1.54 19.34
N GLY A 284 3.67 -2.23 18.95
CA GLY A 284 2.30 -1.68 18.95
C GLY A 284 1.91 -0.89 17.71
N TRP A 285 2.75 -0.85 16.66
CA TRP A 285 2.41 -0.18 15.41
C TRP A 285 1.43 -1.01 14.57
N ARG A 286 0.55 -0.33 13.83
CA ARG A 286 -0.23 -0.97 12.75
C ARG A 286 0.65 -1.13 11.53
N VAL A 287 0.99 -2.37 11.19
CA VAL A 287 1.94 -2.67 10.11
C VAL A 287 1.30 -3.51 9.01
N SER A 288 1.60 -3.17 7.76
CA SER A 288 1.27 -4.00 6.59
C SER A 288 2.50 -4.19 5.72
N SER A 289 2.82 -5.43 5.33
CA SER A 289 3.91 -5.72 4.38
C SER A 289 3.40 -6.03 2.97
N THR A 290 4.12 -5.51 1.97
CA THR A 290 3.90 -5.77 0.53
C THR A 290 5.25 -6.05 -0.14
N HIS A 291 5.29 -7.04 -1.04
CA HIS A 291 6.53 -7.41 -1.74
C HIS A 291 6.34 -7.27 -3.25
N ARG A 292 6.90 -6.20 -3.82
CA ARG A 292 6.60 -5.73 -5.19
C ARG A 292 6.90 -6.79 -6.24
N GLU A 293 8.07 -7.43 -6.18
CA GLU A 293 8.48 -8.43 -7.16
C GLU A 293 7.76 -9.76 -6.94
N LEU A 294 7.56 -10.20 -5.69
CA LEU A 294 6.84 -11.45 -5.40
C LEU A 294 5.35 -11.36 -5.78
N ALA A 295 4.77 -10.16 -5.75
CA ALA A 295 3.41 -9.90 -6.21
C ALA A 295 3.29 -10.02 -7.73
N ARG A 296 4.28 -9.53 -8.49
CA ARG A 296 4.33 -9.66 -9.96
C ARG A 296 4.48 -11.11 -10.40
N ASP A 297 5.32 -11.87 -9.70
CA ASP A 297 5.64 -13.26 -10.05
C ASP A 297 4.58 -14.28 -9.59
N GLY A 298 3.46 -13.84 -8.98
CA GLY A 298 2.42 -14.72 -8.44
C GLY A 298 2.87 -15.58 -7.24
N SER A 299 4.06 -15.30 -6.69
CA SER A 299 4.68 -16.08 -5.62
C SER A 299 4.00 -15.89 -4.26
N LEU A 300 3.18 -14.85 -4.10
CA LEU A 300 2.36 -14.62 -2.90
C LEU A 300 1.39 -15.77 -2.63
N ALA A 301 0.79 -16.38 -3.65
CA ALA A 301 -0.14 -17.51 -3.50
C ALA A 301 0.54 -18.75 -2.88
N ARG A 302 1.81 -19.00 -3.25
CA ARG A 302 2.61 -20.12 -2.72
C ARG A 302 3.11 -19.88 -1.30
N ALA A 303 3.35 -18.63 -0.91
CA ALA A 303 3.77 -18.27 0.45
C ALA A 303 2.58 -18.33 1.43
N ALA A 304 1.41 -17.82 1.03
CA ALA A 304 0.18 -17.92 1.81
C ALA A 304 -0.26 -19.37 2.02
N TYR A 305 -0.16 -20.22 0.99
CA TYR A 305 -0.43 -21.66 1.09
C TYR A 305 0.53 -22.36 2.06
N ARG A 306 1.82 -22.02 2.06
CA ARG A 306 2.81 -22.61 2.99
C ARG A 306 2.60 -22.18 4.44
N ARG A 307 2.19 -20.92 4.70
CA ARG A 307 1.79 -20.47 6.05
C ARG A 307 0.54 -21.18 6.55
N ALA A 308 -0.45 -21.40 5.68
CA ALA A 308 -1.70 -22.07 6.04
C ALA A 308 -1.55 -23.58 6.27
N THR A 309 -0.56 -24.22 5.63
CA THR A 309 -0.38 -25.68 5.67
C THR A 309 0.69 -26.17 6.65
N GLY A 310 1.41 -25.28 7.35
CA GLY A 310 2.32 -25.65 8.43
C GLY A 310 3.37 -26.71 8.06
N SER A 311 3.73 -26.85 6.79
CA SER A 311 4.66 -27.90 6.34
C SER A 311 6.12 -27.45 6.51
N GLY A 312 6.53 -27.43 7.77
CA GLY A 312 7.91 -27.61 8.19
C GLY A 312 8.03 -29.01 8.79
N ALA A 313 8.17 -30.04 7.97
CA ALA A 313 8.57 -31.35 8.43
C ALA A 313 9.43 -32.05 7.37
N THR A 314 10.71 -32.11 7.71
CA THR A 314 11.73 -33.03 7.23
C THR A 314 11.19 -34.42 6.91
N GLY A 315 11.57 -34.94 5.75
CA GLY A 315 11.31 -36.33 5.34
C GLY A 315 12.37 -36.80 4.35
N THR A 316 13.62 -36.85 4.81
CA THR A 316 14.66 -37.73 4.26
C THR A 316 14.17 -39.17 4.35
N GLY A 317 13.64 -39.69 3.24
CA GLY A 317 13.36 -41.10 3.03
C GLY A 317 14.54 -41.74 2.32
N ASP A 318 15.42 -42.29 3.13
CA ASP A 318 16.55 -43.15 2.79
C ASP A 318 16.14 -44.24 1.78
N ARG A 319 16.94 -44.44 0.73
CA ARG A 319 16.82 -45.63 -0.14
C ARG A 319 17.73 -46.71 0.43
N PRO A 320 17.23 -47.90 0.84
CA PRO A 320 18.06 -49.08 0.84
C PRO A 320 18.01 -49.70 -0.57
N GLY A 321 19.20 -49.92 -1.13
CA GLY A 321 19.37 -50.73 -2.32
C GLY A 321 19.38 -52.22 -2.03
N GLN A 322 19.33 -52.96 -3.14
CA GLN A 322 19.77 -54.36 -3.39
C GLN A 322 18.77 -55.50 -3.15
N ALA A 323 18.38 -56.16 -4.26
CA ALA A 323 18.73 -57.54 -4.66
C ALA A 323 17.67 -58.01 -5.69
N GLN A 324 17.97 -58.19 -6.99
CA GLN A 324 18.60 -59.34 -7.66
C GLN A 324 17.72 -60.61 -7.69
N GLU A 325 17.62 -61.20 -8.90
CA GLU A 325 17.19 -62.56 -9.28
C GLU A 325 15.68 -62.87 -9.42
N ALA A 326 15.19 -62.79 -10.66
CA ALA A 326 14.71 -63.92 -11.51
C ALA A 326 13.83 -63.41 -12.66
#